data_AF-A0A6V7LH17-F1
#
_entry.id   AF-A0A6V7LH17-F1
#
_cell.length_a   1.000
_cell.length_b   1.000
_cell.length_c   1.000
_cell.angle_alpha   90.00
_cell.angle_beta   90.00
_cell.angle_gamma   90.00
#
_symmetry.space_group_name_H-M   'P 1'
#
loop_
_entity.id
_entity.type
_entity.pdbx_description
1 polymer ?
#
loop_
_entity_poly.entity_id
_entity_poly.type
_entity_poly.pdbx_seq_one_letter_code
_entity_poly.pdbx_strand_id
1 'polypeptide(L)' 'DGFTPLAVAMQQGHDKVVSVLLENDSKGKVRLPALHIAAKKDDCKAADLLLQ' A
#
# COMPACT_ATOMS: atom_id res chain seq x y z
N ASP A 1 1.85 14.64 3.98
CA ASP A 1 0.66 14.24 3.21
C ASP A 1 -0.38 13.39 3.95
N GLY A 2 -0.08 12.64 5.01
CA GLY A 2 -1.12 12.09 5.89
C GLY A 2 -2.06 11.02 5.29
N PHE A 3 -2.00 10.76 3.99
CA PHE A 3 -2.75 9.71 3.31
C PHE A 3 -2.23 8.32 3.69
N THR A 4 -3.11 7.33 3.63
CA THR A 4 -2.72 5.93 3.78
C THR A 4 -2.08 5.42 2.48
N PRO A 5 -1.21 4.39 2.53
CA PRO A 5 -0.69 3.73 1.34
C PRO A 5 -1.82 3.29 0.40
N LEU A 6 -2.92 2.78 0.97
CA LEU A 6 -4.11 2.39 0.22
C LEU A 6 -4.73 3.55 -0.57
N ALA A 7 -4.90 4.72 0.07
CA ALA A 7 -5.46 5.89 -0.60
C ALA A 7 -4.59 6.34 -1.79
N VAL A 8 -3.27 6.26 -1.66
CA VAL A 8 -2.34 6.62 -2.76
C VAL A 8 -2.42 5.60 -3.90
N ALA A 9 -2.43 4.31 -3.58
CA ALA A 9 -2.59 3.26 -4.61
C ALA A 9 -3.92 3.40 -5.35
N MET A 10 -5.01 3.68 -4.63
CA MET A 10 -6.33 3.92 -5.22
C MET A 10 -6.37 5.18 -6.09
N GLN A 11 -5.78 6.28 -5.62
CA GLN A 11 -5.73 7.53 -6.38
C GLN A 11 -4.96 7.39 -7.69
N GLN A 12 -3.93 6.55 -7.72
CA GLN A 12 -3.14 6.31 -8.92
C GLN A 12 -3.68 5.19 -9.83
N GLY A 13 -4.71 4.44 -9.40
CA GLY A 13 -5.26 3.31 -10.16
C GLY A 13 -4.34 2.08 -10.15
N HIS A 14 -3.58 1.87 -9.08
CA HIS A 14 -2.69 0.71 -8.93
C HIS A 14 -3.45 -0.50 -8.37
N ASP A 15 -4.33 -1.09 -9.18
CA ASP A 15 -5.26 -2.15 -8.76
C ASP A 15 -4.57 -3.33 -8.06
N LYS A 16 -3.38 -3.72 -8.53
CA LYS A 16 -2.60 -4.80 -7.92
C LYS A 16 -2.14 -4.44 -6.51
N VAL A 17 -1.58 -3.24 -6.33
CA VAL A 17 -1.14 -2.77 -5.01
C VAL A 17 -2.34 -2.57 -4.09
N VAL A 18 -3.46 -2.07 -4.62
CA VAL A 18 -4.73 -1.95 -3.88
C VAL A 18 -5.20 -3.31 -3.37
N SER A 19 -5.14 -4.36 -4.20
CA SER A 19 -5.52 -5.72 -3.80
C SER A 19 -4.63 -6.25 -2.67
N VAL A 20 -3.31 -6.13 -2.83
CA VAL A 20 -2.31 -6.54 -1.83
C VAL A 20 -2.51 -5.80 -0.50
N LEU A 21 -2.75 -4.49 -0.57
CA LEU A 21 -3.01 -3.66 0.61
C LEU A 21 -4.33 -4.02 1.28
N LEU A 22 -5.41 -4.24 0.52
CA LEU A 22 -6.71 -4.63 1.05
C LEU A 22 -6.67 -5.98 1.77
N GLU A 23 -5.94 -6.95 1.22
CA GLU A 23 -5.76 -8.26 1.85
C GLU A 23 -5.07 -8.16 3.22
N ASN A 24 -4.16 -7.18 3.38
CA ASN A 24 -3.38 -7.01 4.61
C ASN A 24 -3.85 -5.89 5.55
N ASP A 25 -4.73 -4.98 5.12
CA ASP A 25 -5.29 -3.88 5.94
C ASP A 25 -6.03 -4.39 7.19
N SER A 26 -6.47 -5.66 7.16
CA SER A 26 -7.04 -6.39 8.29
C SER A 26 -6.14 -6.44 9.55
N LYS A 27 -4.82 -6.24 9.41
CA LYS A 27 -3.86 -6.29 10.53
C LYS A 27 -3.61 -4.95 11.24
N GLY A 28 -4.30 -3.88 10.87
CA GLY A 28 -4.31 -2.61 11.58
C GLY A 28 -3.44 -1.52 10.96
N LYS A 29 -3.59 -0.29 11.45
CA LYS A 29 -3.04 0.95 10.87
C LYS A 29 -1.51 0.99 10.87
N VAL A 30 -0.90 0.37 9.86
CA VAL A 30 0.54 0.44 9.62
C VAL A 30 0.88 1.78 8.99
N ARG A 31 1.20 2.77 9.83
CA ARG A 31 1.86 4.02 9.40
C ARG A 31 3.31 3.73 9.05
N LEU A 32 3.58 3.09 7.92
CA LEU A 32 4.94 2.90 7.43
C LEU A 32 5.19 3.72 6.16
N PRO A 33 6.15 4.66 6.19
CA PRO A 33 6.57 5.43 5.01
C PRO A 33 6.96 4.55 3.82
N ALA A 34 7.53 3.36 4.08
CA ALA A 34 7.93 2.41 3.05
C ALA A 34 6.75 1.89 2.23
N LEU A 35 5.65 1.53 2.90
CA LEU A 35 4.42 1.07 2.25
C LEU A 35 3.81 2.17 1.37
N HIS A 36 3.89 3.42 1.84
CA HIS A 36 3.40 4.58 1.10
C HIS A 36 4.21 4.82 -0.18
N ILE A 37 5.53 4.60 -0.15
CA ILE A 37 6.40 4.69 -1.34
C ILE A 37 6.11 3.54 -2.29
N ALA A 38 5.93 2.32 -1.79
CA ALA A 38 5.58 1.16 -2.62
C ALA A 38 4.25 1.37 -3.34
N ALA A 39 3.22 1.85 -2.62
CA ALA A 39 1.95 2.26 -3.18
C ALA A 39 2.08 3.39 -4.20
N LYS A 40 2.97 4.35 -3.97
CA LYS A 40 3.20 5.44 -4.92
C LYS A 40 3.92 5.00 -6.19
N LYS A 41 4.74 3.94 -6.13
CA LYS A 41 5.58 3.46 -7.22
C LYS A 41 5.00 2.26 -7.98
N ASP A 42 3.77 1.86 -7.68
CA ASP A 42 3.17 0.60 -8.18
C ASP A 42 4.02 -0.65 -7.84
N ASP A 43 4.77 -0.59 -6.74
CA ASP A 43 5.72 -1.64 -6.37
C ASP A 43 5.04 -2.72 -5.54
N CYS A 44 4.28 -3.57 -6.23
CA CYS A 44 3.50 -4.66 -5.64
C CYS A 44 4.37 -5.61 -4.82
N LYS A 45 5.59 -5.90 -5.28
CA LYS A 45 6.52 -6.80 -4.57
C LYS A 45 7.00 -6.17 -3.27
N ALA A 46 7.38 -4.89 -3.31
CA ALA A 46 7.77 -4.19 -2.10
C ALA A 46 6.60 -4.08 -1.12
N ALA A 47 5.39 -3.79 -1.62
CA ALA A 47 4.18 -3.77 -0.79
C ALA A 47 3.96 -5.14 -0.12
N ASP A 48 4.01 -6.23 -0.88
CA ASP A 48 3.84 -7.60 -0.36
C ASP A 48 4.91 -7.96 0.69
N LEU A 49 6.19 -7.68 0.41
CA LEU A 49 7.29 -7.90 1.36
C LEU A 49 7.16 -7.07 2.65
N LEU A 50 6.60 -5.87 2.57
CA LEU A 50 6.39 -4.99 3.72
C LEU A 50 5.13 -5.36 4.53
N LEU A 51 4.27 -6.23 3.98
CA LEU A 51 3.01 -6.67 4.58
C LEU A 51 3.07 -8.11 5.14
N GLN A 52 4.12 -8.88 4.79
CA GLN A 52 4.48 -10.15 5.45
C GLN A 52 4.79 -9.93 6.94
#